data_AF-A0A345SZC0-F1
#
_entry.id   AF-A0A345SZC0-F1
#
_cell.length_a   1.000
_cell.length_b   1.000
_cell.length_c   1.000
_cell.angle_alpha   90.00
_cell.angle_beta   90.00
_cell.angle_gamma   90.00
#
_symmetry.space_group_name_H-M   'P 1'
#
loop_
_entity.id
_entity.type
_entity.pdbx_description
1 polymer ?
#
loop_
_entity_poly.entity_id
_entity_poly.type
_entity_poly.pdbx_seq_one_letter_code
_entity_poly.pdbx_strand_id
1 'polypeptide(L)'
;MYPGRYRAHPQTPPYRSECPNCGGPIYLADILRMHELVDDEQGASRITSYLLSALETLALVHVIHALWEMKPILLREFLFIKDGPLALFGQVFTLADPLRDLANFLASYRDPSDPSKVLPLLNVVGLEKSGSFVEHAVHIEKSLDKALAEAKTEGDFAGVVLPLSNEYIYEYVVPGDPGGTITYGQNTYWGGKMIFKAKDGSTYVATVPTLGGHKSDPKIDDYINLTDVLAAVSGLRCSMYDNALIPVALANRLVSLSEVPSSRILESFARGTIRR
;
A
#
# COMPACT_ATOMS: atom_id res chain seq x y z
N MET A 1 12.23 21.05 -0.98
CA MET A 1 12.64 21.56 -2.31
C MET A 1 13.46 20.46 -2.97
N TYR A 2 12.83 19.56 -3.71
CA TYR A 2 13.51 18.44 -4.37
C TYR A 2 14.00 18.91 -5.75
N PRO A 3 15.31 18.91 -6.03
CA PRO A 3 15.81 19.35 -7.32
C PRO A 3 15.83 18.17 -8.30
N GLY A 4 15.37 18.44 -9.52
CA GLY A 4 15.94 17.88 -10.74
C GLY A 4 15.50 16.47 -11.13
N ARG A 5 14.87 16.37 -12.30
CA ARG A 5 14.76 15.11 -13.06
C ARG A 5 16.16 14.53 -13.28
N TYR A 6 16.48 13.42 -12.63
CA TYR A 6 17.71 12.67 -12.87
C TYR A 6 17.70 12.09 -14.29
N ARG A 7 18.62 12.55 -15.16
CA ARG A 7 18.95 11.84 -16.40
C ARG A 7 20.05 10.84 -16.07
N ALA A 8 19.75 9.55 -16.15
CA ALA A 8 20.76 8.50 -16.03
C ALA A 8 21.77 8.62 -17.18
N HIS A 9 23.07 8.66 -16.86
CA HIS A 9 24.13 8.53 -17.85
C HIS A 9 24.20 7.08 -18.35
N PRO A 10 24.47 6.80 -19.64
CA PRO A 10 24.35 5.45 -20.23
C PRO A 10 25.31 4.38 -19.69
N GLN A 11 26.22 4.73 -18.78
CA GLN A 11 27.32 3.88 -18.29
C GLN A 11 27.26 3.63 -16.77
N THR A 12 26.30 4.22 -16.05
CA THR A 12 26.20 4.05 -14.59
C THR A 12 25.39 2.79 -14.27
N PRO A 13 25.88 1.88 -13.41
CA PRO A 13 25.09 0.73 -12.97
C PRO A 13 23.78 1.20 -12.32
N PRO A 14 22.65 0.49 -12.47
CA PRO A 14 21.33 0.97 -12.04
C PRO A 14 21.20 1.21 -10.52
N TYR A 15 22.14 0.71 -9.72
CA TYR A 15 22.19 0.87 -8.26
C TYR A 15 23.08 2.03 -7.79
N ARG A 16 23.67 2.79 -8.72
CA ARG A 16 24.64 3.85 -8.43
C ARG A 16 24.34 5.09 -9.26
N SER A 17 24.31 6.23 -8.61
CA SER A 17 24.29 7.55 -9.24
C SER A 17 25.44 8.41 -8.72
N GLU A 18 25.59 9.63 -9.25
CA GLU A 18 26.61 10.58 -8.83
C GLU A 18 25.96 11.81 -8.19
N CYS A 19 26.56 12.31 -7.12
CA CYS A 19 26.12 13.51 -6.45
C CYS A 19 26.30 14.72 -7.39
N PRO A 20 25.25 15.50 -7.68
CA PRO A 20 25.34 16.63 -8.60
C PRO A 20 26.23 17.77 -8.09
N ASN A 21 26.56 17.80 -6.80
CA ASN A 21 27.37 18.85 -6.18
C ASN A 21 28.87 18.49 -6.10
N CYS A 22 29.21 17.22 -5.83
CA CYS A 22 30.60 16.81 -5.61
C CYS A 22 31.09 15.65 -6.49
N GLY A 23 30.24 15.05 -7.32
CA GLY A 23 30.58 13.89 -8.15
C GLY A 23 30.81 12.58 -7.38
N GLY A 24 30.63 12.58 -6.05
CA GLY A 24 30.76 11.37 -5.23
C GLY A 24 29.68 10.33 -5.57
N PRO A 25 29.96 9.03 -5.41
CA PRO A 25 28.97 7.98 -5.66
C PRO A 25 27.83 8.04 -4.63
N ILE A 26 26.61 7.88 -5.11
CA ILE A 26 25.40 7.66 -4.30
C ILE A 26 24.91 6.25 -4.60
N TYR A 27 24.81 5.42 -3.58
CA TYR A 27 24.31 4.05 -3.69
C TYR A 27 22.84 3.98 -3.34
N LEU A 28 22.14 2.95 -3.85
CA LEU A 28 20.75 2.68 -3.47
C LEU A 28 20.57 2.54 -1.95
N ALA A 29 21.56 1.98 -1.24
CA ALA A 29 21.54 1.88 0.22
C ALA A 29 21.58 3.25 0.93
N ASP A 30 22.16 4.27 0.30
CA ASP A 30 22.19 5.65 0.81
C ASP A 30 20.82 6.30 0.63
N ILE A 31 20.19 6.08 -0.53
CA ILE A 31 18.83 6.58 -0.84
C ILE A 31 17.80 5.99 0.13
N LEU A 32 17.91 4.69 0.40
CA LEU A 32 17.02 3.99 1.33
C LEU A 32 17.41 4.19 2.80
N ARG A 33 18.55 4.85 3.07
CA ARG A 33 19.08 5.15 4.42
C ARG A 33 19.15 3.92 5.34
N MET A 34 19.36 2.74 4.76
CA MET A 34 19.32 1.47 5.50
C MET A 34 20.45 1.36 6.52
N HIS A 35 21.56 2.05 6.28
CA HIS A 35 22.71 2.11 7.18
C HIS A 35 22.40 2.83 8.51
N GLU A 36 21.41 3.71 8.55
CA GLU A 36 21.02 4.45 9.77
C GLU A 36 20.18 3.60 10.73
N LEU A 37 19.72 2.44 10.29
CA LEU A 37 18.79 1.59 11.02
C LEU A 37 19.48 0.52 11.87
N VAL A 38 20.80 0.41 11.75
CA VAL A 38 21.65 -0.39 12.64
C VAL A 38 21.81 0.39 13.94
N ASP A 39 21.40 -0.19 15.07
CA ASP A 39 21.71 0.35 16.39
C ASP A 39 22.30 -0.73 17.30
N ASP A 40 22.88 -0.28 18.41
CA ASP A 40 23.60 -1.14 19.35
C ASP A 40 22.67 -2.02 20.23
N GLU A 41 21.38 -1.70 20.36
CA GLU A 41 20.41 -2.42 21.19
C GLU A 41 19.61 -3.48 20.42
N GLN A 42 19.08 -3.15 19.24
CA GLN A 42 18.23 -3.99 18.39
C GLN A 42 18.97 -4.55 17.17
N GLY A 43 20.22 -4.11 16.95
CA GLY A 43 21.05 -4.55 15.85
C GLY A 43 20.47 -4.18 14.48
N ALA A 44 20.58 -5.09 13.52
CA ALA A 44 20.06 -4.92 12.16
C ALA A 44 18.61 -5.40 11.98
N SER A 45 17.92 -5.81 13.05
CA SER A 45 16.64 -6.53 12.96
C SER A 45 15.51 -5.70 12.33
N ARG A 46 15.52 -4.37 12.49
CA ARG A 46 14.53 -3.49 11.85
C ARG A 46 14.78 -3.31 10.35
N ILE A 47 16.02 -3.50 9.90
CA ILE A 47 16.42 -3.34 8.50
C ILE A 47 15.70 -4.37 7.64
N THR A 48 15.58 -5.62 8.11
CA THR A 48 14.92 -6.67 7.35
C THR A 48 13.45 -6.37 7.10
N SER A 49 12.73 -5.86 8.11
CA SER A 49 11.32 -5.47 7.96
C SER A 49 11.13 -4.29 6.99
N TYR A 50 11.98 -3.27 7.08
CA TYR A 50 11.90 -2.12 6.16
C TYR A 50 12.33 -2.49 4.74
N LEU A 51 13.35 -3.33 4.60
CA LEU A 51 13.78 -3.85 3.30
C LEU A 51 12.68 -4.70 2.67
N LEU A 52 12.03 -5.58 3.45
CA LEU A 52 10.91 -6.37 2.97
C LEU A 52 9.76 -5.47 2.47
N SER A 53 9.37 -4.47 3.26
CA SER A 53 8.33 -3.51 2.87
C SER A 53 8.67 -2.73 1.59
N ALA A 54 9.94 -2.33 1.42
CA ALA A 54 10.41 -1.69 0.19
C ALA A 54 10.38 -2.67 -1.00
N LEU A 55 10.83 -3.91 -0.82
CA LEU A 55 10.83 -4.93 -1.86
C LEU A 55 9.42 -5.31 -2.30
N GLU A 56 8.48 -5.48 -1.37
CA GLU A 56 7.06 -5.72 -1.68
C GLU A 56 6.48 -4.60 -2.53
N THR A 57 6.79 -3.36 -2.15
CA THR A 57 6.36 -2.16 -2.88
C THR A 57 6.97 -2.09 -4.27
N LEU A 58 8.28 -2.36 -4.39
CA LEU A 58 8.96 -2.38 -5.69
C LEU A 58 8.46 -3.50 -6.58
N ALA A 59 8.13 -4.66 -6.02
CA ALA A 59 7.52 -5.77 -6.76
C ALA A 59 6.13 -5.37 -7.29
N LEU A 60 5.30 -4.74 -6.47
CA LEU A 60 4.01 -4.18 -6.90
C LEU A 60 4.19 -3.20 -8.07
N VAL A 61 5.09 -2.23 -7.92
CA VAL A 61 5.39 -1.23 -8.98
C VAL A 61 5.92 -1.90 -10.24
N HIS A 62 6.78 -2.92 -10.10
CA HIS A 62 7.32 -3.66 -11.24
C HIS A 62 6.22 -4.37 -12.03
N VAL A 63 5.26 -5.02 -11.37
CA VAL A 63 4.13 -5.66 -12.04
C VAL A 63 3.25 -4.63 -12.73
N ILE A 64 2.97 -3.49 -12.08
CA ILE A 64 2.21 -2.38 -12.68
C ILE A 64 2.93 -1.89 -13.95
N HIS A 65 4.24 -1.66 -13.87
CA HIS A 65 5.05 -1.22 -15.00
C HIS A 65 5.06 -2.25 -16.14
N ALA A 66 5.20 -3.54 -15.83
CA ALA A 66 5.16 -4.59 -16.84
C ALA A 66 3.81 -4.63 -17.58
N LEU A 67 2.69 -4.50 -16.86
CA LEU A 67 1.36 -4.42 -17.48
C LEU A 67 1.19 -3.14 -18.31
N TRP A 68 1.73 -2.03 -17.84
CA TRP A 68 1.74 -0.76 -18.58
C TRP A 68 2.46 -0.88 -19.92
N GLU A 69 3.66 -1.46 -19.93
CA GLU A 69 4.46 -1.67 -21.14
C GLU A 69 3.80 -2.66 -22.12
N MET A 70 3.08 -3.66 -21.60
CA MET A 70 2.32 -4.59 -22.45
C MET A 70 1.12 -3.88 -23.09
N LYS A 71 0.22 -3.35 -22.27
CA LYS A 71 -0.96 -2.59 -22.69
C LYS A 71 -1.62 -1.94 -21.46
N PRO A 72 -1.67 -0.60 -21.35
CA PRO A 72 -2.18 0.09 -20.16
C PRO A 72 -3.56 -0.36 -19.68
N ILE A 73 -4.48 -0.64 -20.62
CA ILE A 73 -5.85 -1.04 -20.28
C ILE A 73 -5.93 -2.33 -19.44
N LEU A 74 -4.92 -3.21 -19.53
CA LEU A 74 -4.88 -4.46 -18.77
C LEU A 74 -4.91 -4.20 -17.27
N LEU A 75 -4.35 -3.08 -16.78
CA LEU A 75 -4.36 -2.73 -15.36
C LEU A 75 -5.78 -2.74 -14.74
N ARG A 76 -6.82 -2.46 -15.53
CA ARG A 76 -8.22 -2.51 -15.06
C ARG A 76 -8.72 -3.92 -14.76
N GLU A 77 -8.10 -4.94 -15.32
CA GLU A 77 -8.46 -6.35 -15.14
C GLU A 77 -7.79 -6.96 -13.91
N PHE A 78 -6.86 -6.24 -13.27
CA PHE A 78 -6.17 -6.69 -12.06
C PHE A 78 -6.70 -5.94 -10.85
N LEU A 79 -6.80 -6.66 -9.72
CA LEU A 79 -6.87 -6.07 -8.39
C LEU A 79 -5.58 -6.41 -7.65
N PHE A 80 -4.83 -5.39 -7.25
CA PHE A 80 -3.66 -5.57 -6.39
C PHE A 80 -4.09 -5.53 -4.93
N ILE A 81 -3.72 -6.56 -4.17
CA ILE A 81 -4.06 -6.67 -2.75
C ILE A 81 -2.76 -6.73 -1.95
N LYS A 82 -2.58 -5.77 -1.06
CA LYS A 82 -1.51 -5.77 -0.09
C LYS A 82 -2.03 -6.31 1.25
N ASP A 83 -1.28 -7.26 1.84
CA ASP A 83 -1.47 -7.67 3.23
C ASP A 83 -0.92 -6.56 4.14
N GLY A 84 -1.79 -5.88 4.87
CA GLY A 84 -1.51 -4.63 5.58
C GLY A 84 -1.77 -3.37 4.75
N PRO A 85 -1.56 -2.19 5.35
CA PRO A 85 -1.96 -0.91 4.75
C PRO A 85 -1.09 -0.57 3.53
N LEU A 86 -1.62 0.27 2.65
CA LEU A 86 -0.88 1.00 1.61
C LEU A 86 -0.04 2.11 2.26
N ALA A 87 0.97 1.69 3.03
CA ALA A 87 1.85 2.56 3.78
C ALA A 87 3.27 1.99 3.84
N LEU A 88 4.23 2.89 4.01
CA LEU A 88 5.64 2.66 4.20
C LEU A 88 6.10 3.40 5.46
N PHE A 89 6.77 2.71 6.37
CA PHE A 89 7.18 3.23 7.66
C PHE A 89 8.70 3.22 7.80
N GLY A 90 9.22 3.90 8.84
CA GLY A 90 10.67 4.00 9.06
C GLY A 90 11.35 4.71 7.89
N GLN A 91 12.58 4.32 7.55
CA GLN A 91 13.38 5.04 6.54
C GLN A 91 12.84 4.95 5.10
N VAL A 92 11.93 4.01 4.82
CA VAL A 92 11.37 3.81 3.48
C VAL A 92 10.12 4.65 3.22
N PHE A 93 9.70 5.50 4.17
CA PHE A 93 8.51 6.35 4.04
C PHE A 93 8.55 7.25 2.80
N THR A 94 9.75 7.66 2.38
CA THR A 94 9.97 8.53 1.21
C THR A 94 9.48 7.91 -0.10
N LEU A 95 9.28 6.59 -0.14
CA LEU A 95 8.68 5.89 -1.29
C LEU A 95 7.17 6.12 -1.40
N ALA A 96 6.50 6.64 -0.36
CA ALA A 96 5.06 6.92 -0.40
C ALA A 96 4.70 8.01 -1.42
N ASP A 97 5.51 9.07 -1.54
CA ASP A 97 5.25 10.16 -2.48
C ASP A 97 5.29 9.71 -3.96
N PRO A 98 6.34 9.00 -4.43
CA PRO A 98 6.34 8.43 -5.78
C PRO A 98 5.14 7.50 -6.07
N LEU A 99 4.65 6.77 -5.06
CA LEU A 99 3.46 5.92 -5.23
C LEU A 99 2.18 6.73 -5.38
N ARG A 100 2.05 7.84 -4.65
CA ARG A 100 0.93 8.79 -4.85
C ARG A 100 0.98 9.39 -6.25
N ASP A 101 2.17 9.76 -6.73
CA ASP A 101 2.36 10.27 -8.08
C ASP A 101 1.99 9.22 -9.14
N LEU A 102 2.42 7.97 -8.95
CA LEU A 102 2.03 6.84 -9.81
C LEU A 102 0.50 6.63 -9.81
N ALA A 103 -0.13 6.65 -8.63
CA ALA A 103 -1.57 6.49 -8.51
C ALA A 103 -2.32 7.62 -9.25
N ASN A 104 -1.88 8.87 -9.08
CA ASN A 104 -2.43 10.02 -9.80
C ASN A 104 -2.24 9.92 -11.32
N PHE A 105 -1.05 9.50 -11.75
CA PHE A 105 -0.76 9.27 -13.16
C PHE A 105 -1.75 8.26 -13.76
N LEU A 106 -1.90 7.09 -13.13
CA LEU A 106 -2.81 6.04 -13.58
C LEU A 106 -4.29 6.43 -13.46
N ALA A 107 -4.63 7.28 -12.50
CA ALA A 107 -5.98 7.80 -12.34
C ALA A 107 -6.36 8.84 -13.40
N SER A 108 -5.37 9.54 -13.98
CA SER A 108 -5.57 10.57 -15.00
C SER A 108 -5.59 10.05 -16.45
N TYR A 109 -5.49 8.73 -16.63
CA TYR A 109 -5.45 8.10 -17.94
C TYR A 109 -6.70 8.43 -18.77
N ARG A 110 -6.50 8.77 -20.05
CA ARG A 110 -7.58 9.10 -20.99
C ARG A 110 -8.06 7.86 -21.71
N ASP A 111 -9.38 7.69 -21.79
CA ASP A 111 -9.96 6.56 -22.50
C ASP A 111 -9.55 6.62 -24.00
N PRO A 112 -8.89 5.59 -24.55
CA PRO A 112 -8.53 5.57 -25.97
C PRO A 112 -9.73 5.61 -26.91
N SER A 113 -10.90 5.16 -26.45
CA SER A 113 -12.15 5.17 -27.22
C SER A 113 -12.89 6.51 -27.14
N ASP A 114 -12.66 7.29 -26.08
CA ASP A 114 -13.23 8.62 -25.88
C ASP A 114 -12.28 9.51 -25.07
N PRO A 115 -11.38 10.27 -25.73
CA PRO A 115 -10.37 11.07 -25.05
C PRO A 115 -10.92 12.17 -24.12
N SER A 116 -12.22 12.49 -24.21
CA SER A 116 -12.86 13.43 -23.30
C SER A 116 -13.06 12.85 -21.90
N LYS A 117 -13.09 11.51 -21.77
CA LYS A 117 -13.29 10.80 -20.51
C LYS A 117 -11.97 10.40 -19.85
N VAL A 118 -11.99 10.43 -18.53
CA VAL A 118 -10.93 9.86 -17.70
C VAL A 118 -11.33 8.43 -17.36
N LEU A 119 -10.39 7.52 -17.47
CA LEU A 119 -10.57 6.10 -17.17
C LEU A 119 -9.47 5.67 -16.19
N PRO A 120 -9.69 5.80 -14.88
CA PRO A 120 -8.68 5.41 -13.90
C PRO A 120 -8.34 3.92 -14.04
N LEU A 121 -7.04 3.61 -14.05
CA LEU A 121 -6.53 2.28 -14.34
C LEU A 121 -6.14 1.46 -13.11
N LEU A 122 -5.88 2.11 -11.98
CA LEU A 122 -5.30 1.46 -10.81
C LEU A 122 -6.39 0.94 -9.86
N ASN A 123 -6.48 -0.39 -9.73
CA ASN A 123 -7.26 -1.03 -8.68
C ASN A 123 -6.30 -1.63 -7.65
N VAL A 124 -6.18 -1.01 -6.48
CA VAL A 124 -5.32 -1.51 -5.41
C VAL A 124 -5.91 -1.24 -4.04
N VAL A 125 -5.74 -2.20 -3.12
CA VAL A 125 -6.21 -2.10 -1.75
C VAL A 125 -5.20 -2.71 -0.79
N GLY A 126 -4.96 -2.04 0.33
CA GLY A 126 -4.26 -2.60 1.48
C GLY A 126 -5.26 -2.98 2.55
N LEU A 127 -5.15 -4.18 3.11
CA LEU A 127 -6.12 -4.72 4.08
C LEU A 127 -5.43 -5.04 5.41
N GLU A 128 -5.86 -4.40 6.49
CA GLU A 128 -5.33 -4.62 7.82
C GLU A 128 -6.07 -5.75 8.54
N LYS A 129 -5.32 -6.66 9.17
CA LYS A 129 -5.85 -7.79 9.96
C LYS A 129 -5.67 -7.62 11.46
N SER A 130 -4.85 -6.65 11.87
CA SER A 130 -4.54 -6.37 13.28
C SER A 130 -4.20 -4.89 13.46
N GLY A 131 -4.07 -4.47 14.72
CA GLY A 131 -3.74 -3.11 15.11
C GLY A 131 -4.97 -2.28 15.48
N SER A 132 -4.73 -1.07 15.97
CA SER A 132 -5.75 -0.22 16.60
C SER A 132 -6.95 0.08 15.72
N PHE A 133 -6.77 0.16 14.39
CA PHE A 133 -7.88 0.38 13.46
C PHE A 133 -8.81 -0.83 13.36
N VAL A 134 -8.26 -2.04 13.40
CA VAL A 134 -9.05 -3.28 13.38
C VAL A 134 -9.76 -3.46 14.72
N GLU A 135 -9.07 -3.19 15.82
CA GLU A 135 -9.68 -3.17 17.16
C GLU A 135 -10.84 -2.16 17.23
N HIS A 136 -10.63 -0.96 16.70
CA HIS A 136 -11.68 0.06 16.62
C HIS A 136 -12.86 -0.37 15.75
N ALA A 137 -12.60 -0.97 14.58
CA ALA A 137 -13.65 -1.50 13.71
C ALA A 137 -14.54 -2.53 14.42
N VAL A 138 -13.95 -3.39 15.26
CA VAL A 138 -14.68 -4.34 16.12
C VAL A 138 -15.51 -3.60 17.16
N HIS A 139 -14.98 -2.55 17.80
CA HIS A 139 -15.73 -1.77 18.79
C HIS A 139 -16.95 -1.06 18.22
N ILE A 140 -16.88 -0.59 16.97
CA ILE A 140 -17.99 0.10 16.30
C ILE A 140 -18.87 -0.82 15.45
N GLU A 141 -18.65 -2.14 15.50
CA GLU A 141 -19.28 -3.10 14.58
C GLU A 141 -20.82 -3.01 14.60
N LYS A 142 -21.43 -2.88 15.77
CA LYS A 142 -22.90 -2.71 15.89
C LYS A 142 -23.42 -1.47 15.18
N SER A 143 -22.66 -0.38 15.21
CA SER A 143 -23.01 0.85 14.50
C SER A 143 -22.89 0.67 12.99
N LEU A 144 -21.89 -0.09 12.53
CA LEU A 144 -21.72 -0.46 11.13
C LEU A 144 -22.84 -1.40 10.65
N ASP A 145 -23.26 -2.38 11.45
CA ASP A 145 -24.40 -3.25 11.14
C ASP A 145 -25.70 -2.44 11.00
N LYS A 146 -25.92 -1.50 11.91
CA LYS A 146 -27.07 -0.60 11.84
C LYS A 146 -27.03 0.26 10.58
N ALA A 147 -25.88 0.86 10.27
CA ALA A 147 -25.70 1.66 9.06
C ALA A 147 -25.93 0.82 7.80
N LEU A 148 -25.49 -0.43 7.78
CA LEU A 148 -25.73 -1.38 6.68
C LEU A 148 -27.21 -1.72 6.52
N ALA A 149 -27.94 -1.90 7.62
CA ALA A 149 -29.39 -2.17 7.60
C ALA A 149 -30.21 -0.95 7.16
N GLU A 150 -29.77 0.27 7.50
CA GLU A 150 -30.41 1.52 7.13
C GLU A 150 -30.05 1.99 5.71
N ALA A 151 -28.90 1.55 5.19
CA ALA A 151 -28.51 1.82 3.81
C ALA A 151 -29.56 1.22 2.88
N LYS A 152 -30.29 2.11 2.18
CA LYS A 152 -31.23 1.69 1.13
C LYS A 152 -30.45 0.86 0.12
N THR A 153 -30.77 -0.42 0.02
CA THR A 153 -30.19 -1.39 -0.92
C THR A 153 -30.69 -1.12 -2.35
N GLU A 154 -30.69 0.14 -2.78
CA GLU A 154 -30.92 0.52 -4.16
C GLU A 154 -29.55 0.58 -4.85
N GLY A 155 -29.21 -0.52 -5.53
CA GLY A 155 -28.01 -0.65 -6.35
C GLY A 155 -27.03 -1.77 -5.94
N ASP A 156 -26.10 -2.04 -6.84
CA ASP A 156 -25.09 -3.11 -6.71
C ASP A 156 -23.92 -2.78 -5.77
N PHE A 157 -23.92 -1.62 -5.08
CA PHE A 157 -22.81 -1.22 -4.22
C PHE A 157 -22.57 -2.22 -3.08
N ALA A 158 -21.30 -2.55 -2.80
CA ALA A 158 -20.93 -3.75 -2.05
C ALA A 158 -21.10 -3.68 -0.51
N GLY A 159 -21.52 -2.54 0.05
CA GLY A 159 -21.72 -2.37 1.50
C GLY A 159 -21.76 -0.92 1.96
N VAL A 160 -21.30 -0.64 3.18
CA VAL A 160 -21.16 0.71 3.76
C VAL A 160 -19.69 1.03 3.96
N VAL A 161 -19.27 2.24 3.58
CA VAL A 161 -17.90 2.72 3.72
C VAL A 161 -17.88 3.89 4.70
N LEU A 162 -16.95 3.83 5.64
CA LEU A 162 -16.61 4.92 6.56
C LEU A 162 -15.17 5.38 6.23
N PRO A 163 -15.00 6.44 5.42
CA PRO A 163 -13.71 7.13 5.29
C PRO A 163 -13.27 7.68 6.65
N LEU A 164 -11.99 7.54 6.98
CA LEU A 164 -11.47 8.02 8.26
C LEU A 164 -10.76 9.35 8.07
N SER A 165 -11.34 10.43 8.63
CA SER A 165 -10.68 11.74 8.69
C SER A 165 -9.62 11.78 9.78
N ASN A 166 -8.70 12.74 9.68
CA ASN A 166 -7.65 12.99 10.67
C ASN A 166 -8.24 13.20 12.07
N GLU A 167 -9.31 13.97 12.17
CA GLU A 167 -10.03 14.25 13.41
C GLU A 167 -10.59 12.95 14.00
N TYR A 168 -11.28 12.15 13.18
CA TYR A 168 -11.83 10.87 13.61
C TYR A 168 -10.74 9.92 14.12
N ILE A 169 -9.63 9.82 13.39
CA ILE A 169 -8.52 8.93 13.72
C ILE A 169 -7.93 9.30 15.09
N TYR A 170 -7.68 10.59 15.32
CA TYR A 170 -7.07 11.05 16.56
C TYR A 170 -8.01 11.11 17.75
N GLU A 171 -9.32 11.27 17.51
CA GLU A 171 -10.33 11.26 18.55
C GLU A 171 -10.66 9.84 19.03
N TYR A 172 -10.75 8.88 18.11
CA TYR A 172 -11.33 7.56 18.40
C TYR A 172 -10.38 6.36 18.28
N VAL A 173 -9.27 6.46 17.53
CA VAL A 173 -8.48 5.27 17.17
C VAL A 173 -7.07 5.27 17.74
N VAL A 174 -6.32 6.34 17.54
CA VAL A 174 -4.92 6.45 18.00
C VAL A 174 -4.68 7.84 18.57
N PRO A 175 -3.88 7.98 19.64
CA PRO A 175 -3.59 9.29 20.19
C PRO A 175 -2.82 10.17 19.19
N GLY A 176 -3.21 11.43 19.08
CA GLY A 176 -2.50 12.46 18.31
C GLY A 176 -3.12 13.83 18.50
N ASP A 177 -2.63 14.81 17.74
CA ASP A 177 -3.12 16.19 17.78
C ASP A 177 -3.93 16.50 16.51
N PRO A 178 -5.28 16.51 16.57
CA PRO A 178 -6.13 16.88 15.44
C PRO A 178 -5.85 18.27 14.87
N GLY A 179 -5.38 19.21 15.71
CA GLY A 179 -5.04 20.57 15.31
C GLY A 179 -3.59 20.75 14.86
N GLY A 180 -2.81 19.66 14.84
CA GLY A 180 -1.41 19.66 14.43
C GLY A 180 -1.22 19.98 12.95
N THR A 181 0.00 20.44 12.60
CA THR A 181 0.35 20.76 11.20
C THR A 181 0.61 19.53 10.34
N ILE A 182 0.84 18.37 10.96
CA ILE A 182 1.06 17.09 10.29
C ILE A 182 -0.13 16.20 10.57
N THR A 183 -0.79 15.77 9.51
CA THR A 183 -1.96 14.89 9.61
C THR A 183 -1.55 13.42 9.63
N TYR A 184 -2.42 12.57 10.16
CA TYR A 184 -2.18 11.14 10.27
C TYR A 184 -1.76 10.55 8.92
N GLY A 185 -0.62 9.87 8.90
CA GLY A 185 -0.16 9.16 7.70
C GLY A 185 0.36 10.04 6.56
N GLN A 186 0.46 11.37 6.74
CA GLN A 186 0.85 12.31 5.69
C GLN A 186 2.19 12.00 5.01
N ASN A 187 3.14 11.40 5.72
CA ASN A 187 4.44 11.02 5.15
C ASN A 187 4.52 9.53 4.81
N THR A 188 3.65 8.69 5.36
CA THR A 188 3.82 7.23 5.34
C THR A 188 2.81 6.51 4.46
N TYR A 189 1.57 7.01 4.34
CA TYR A 189 0.49 6.35 3.62
C TYR A 189 0.36 6.85 2.19
N TRP A 190 0.23 5.97 1.20
CA TRP A 190 -0.06 6.36 -0.18
C TRP A 190 -1.51 6.07 -0.59
N GLY A 191 -2.35 5.67 0.36
CA GLY A 191 -3.80 5.62 0.21
C GLY A 191 -4.53 6.11 1.46
N GLY A 192 -5.77 6.56 1.28
CA GLY A 192 -6.65 6.99 2.36
C GLY A 192 -7.22 5.78 3.10
N LYS A 193 -7.31 5.88 4.43
CA LYS A 193 -7.80 4.80 5.28
C LYS A 193 -9.32 4.87 5.43
N MET A 194 -9.97 3.70 5.47
CA MET A 194 -11.41 3.55 5.64
C MET A 194 -11.74 2.26 6.39
N ILE A 195 -12.97 2.19 6.90
CA ILE A 195 -13.59 0.95 7.34
C ILE A 195 -14.70 0.61 6.35
N PHE A 196 -14.70 -0.61 5.83
CA PHE A 196 -15.70 -1.10 4.88
C PHE A 196 -16.49 -2.26 5.51
N LYS A 197 -17.80 -2.07 5.67
CA LYS A 197 -18.74 -3.11 6.10
C LYS A 197 -19.44 -3.67 4.87
N ALA A 198 -19.06 -4.88 4.46
CA ALA A 198 -19.62 -5.54 3.30
C ALA A 198 -21.05 -6.05 3.55
N LYS A 199 -21.83 -6.21 2.47
CA LYS A 199 -23.20 -6.76 2.50
C LYS A 199 -23.30 -8.15 3.13
N ASP A 200 -22.22 -8.91 3.11
CA ASP A 200 -22.16 -10.26 3.68
C ASP A 200 -21.83 -10.28 5.19
N GLY A 201 -21.75 -9.10 5.81
CA GLY A 201 -21.47 -8.89 7.22
C GLY A 201 -19.99 -8.73 7.56
N SER A 202 -19.08 -8.93 6.60
CA SER A 202 -17.63 -8.85 6.86
C SER A 202 -17.18 -7.39 7.01
N THR A 203 -16.24 -7.14 7.93
CA THR A 203 -15.72 -5.78 8.21
C THR A 203 -14.23 -5.72 7.87
N TYR A 204 -13.85 -4.81 6.97
CA TYR A 204 -12.48 -4.64 6.50
C TYR A 204 -11.96 -3.27 6.88
N VAL A 205 -10.76 -3.22 7.46
CA VAL A 205 -9.98 -1.99 7.54
C VAL A 205 -9.12 -1.91 6.29
N ALA A 206 -9.42 -0.92 5.44
CA ALA A 206 -8.87 -0.84 4.10
C ALA A 206 -8.14 0.50 3.88
N THR A 207 -7.20 0.47 2.96
CA THR A 207 -6.53 1.65 2.41
C THR A 207 -6.59 1.59 0.89
N VAL A 208 -7.07 2.65 0.25
CA VAL A 208 -7.20 2.77 -1.22
C VAL A 208 -6.58 4.10 -1.65
N PRO A 209 -5.85 4.18 -2.77
CA PRO A 209 -5.25 5.43 -3.23
C PRO A 209 -6.31 6.52 -3.47
N THR A 210 -5.94 7.76 -3.18
CA THR A 210 -6.79 8.93 -3.35
C THR A 210 -6.30 9.84 -4.46
N LEU A 211 -7.22 10.48 -5.17
CA LEU A 211 -6.96 11.48 -6.18
C LEU A 211 -6.27 12.71 -5.56
N GLY A 212 -5.19 13.16 -6.19
CA GLY A 212 -4.39 14.29 -5.70
C GLY A 212 -3.44 13.94 -4.56
N GLY A 213 -3.25 12.66 -4.23
CA GLY A 213 -2.36 12.21 -3.15
C GLY A 213 -3.03 12.25 -1.77
N HIS A 214 -2.26 12.58 -0.72
CA HIS A 214 -2.74 12.53 0.67
C HIS A 214 -3.91 13.48 0.93
N LYS A 215 -4.92 12.99 1.64
CA LYS A 215 -6.08 13.78 2.10
C LYS A 215 -6.32 13.53 3.59
N SER A 216 -6.41 14.62 4.35
CA SER A 216 -6.68 14.56 5.79
C SER A 216 -8.14 14.24 6.11
N ASP A 217 -9.07 14.61 5.22
CA ASP A 217 -10.50 14.33 5.36
C ASP A 217 -11.03 13.76 4.03
N PRO A 218 -10.70 12.50 3.70
CA PRO A 218 -11.07 11.89 2.43
C PRO A 218 -12.58 11.65 2.36
N LYS A 219 -13.18 11.95 1.20
CA LYS A 219 -14.57 11.62 0.85
C LYS A 219 -14.62 10.41 -0.07
N ILE A 220 -15.79 9.81 -0.22
CA ILE A 220 -16.00 8.62 -1.06
C ILE A 220 -15.48 8.82 -2.49
N ASP A 221 -15.74 9.97 -3.09
CA ASP A 221 -15.34 10.29 -4.47
C ASP A 221 -13.84 10.59 -4.62
N ASP A 222 -13.10 10.72 -3.51
CA ASP A 222 -11.66 10.92 -3.57
C ASP A 222 -10.90 9.64 -3.87
N TYR A 223 -11.49 8.47 -3.62
CA TYR A 223 -10.83 7.18 -3.77
C TYR A 223 -10.85 6.68 -5.21
N ILE A 224 -9.71 6.24 -5.71
CA ILE A 224 -9.56 5.73 -7.08
C ILE A 224 -10.24 4.36 -7.18
N ASN A 225 -11.18 4.23 -8.11
CA ASN A 225 -11.91 2.98 -8.44
C ASN A 225 -12.55 2.28 -7.22
N LEU A 226 -13.01 3.04 -6.22
CA LEU A 226 -13.47 2.49 -4.95
C LEU A 226 -14.55 1.41 -5.08
N THR A 227 -15.58 1.65 -5.90
CA THR A 227 -16.69 0.70 -6.10
C THR A 227 -16.18 -0.65 -6.62
N ASP A 228 -15.34 -0.64 -7.65
CA ASP A 228 -14.79 -1.86 -8.26
C ASP A 228 -13.88 -2.60 -7.28
N VAL A 229 -13.02 -1.86 -6.58
CA VAL A 229 -12.09 -2.40 -5.58
C VAL A 229 -12.85 -3.10 -4.45
N LEU A 230 -13.85 -2.43 -3.85
CA LEU A 230 -14.60 -2.99 -2.72
C LEU A 230 -15.54 -4.13 -3.13
N ALA A 231 -16.12 -4.08 -4.33
CA ALA A 231 -16.90 -5.18 -4.88
C ALA A 231 -16.04 -6.44 -5.04
N ALA A 232 -14.84 -6.30 -5.58
CA ALA A 232 -13.90 -7.41 -5.72
C ALA A 232 -13.40 -7.93 -4.35
N VAL A 233 -13.11 -7.05 -3.38
CA VAL A 233 -12.75 -7.45 -2.01
C VAL A 233 -13.86 -8.27 -1.36
N SER A 234 -15.12 -7.82 -1.47
CA SER A 234 -16.28 -8.54 -0.93
C SER A 234 -16.46 -9.92 -1.58
N GLY A 235 -16.15 -10.06 -2.87
CA GLY A 235 -16.23 -11.34 -3.58
C GLY A 235 -15.11 -12.34 -3.24
N LEU A 236 -13.98 -11.89 -2.67
CA LEU A 236 -12.80 -12.71 -2.37
C LEU A 236 -12.77 -13.30 -0.95
N ARG A 237 -13.89 -13.20 -0.21
CA ARG A 237 -13.99 -13.64 1.18
C ARG A 237 -13.48 -15.07 1.39
N CYS A 238 -12.65 -15.25 2.41
CA CYS A 238 -12.31 -16.56 2.95
C CYS A 238 -13.26 -16.91 4.10
N SER A 239 -13.86 -18.10 4.08
CA SER A 239 -14.64 -18.63 5.21
C SER A 239 -13.77 -19.33 6.27
N MET A 240 -12.47 -19.53 6.00
CA MET A 240 -11.56 -20.32 6.84
C MET A 240 -10.88 -19.47 7.94
N TYR A 241 -10.77 -18.15 7.74
CA TYR A 241 -10.13 -17.22 8.69
C TYR A 241 -10.87 -15.88 8.67
N ASP A 242 -11.18 -15.33 9.85
CA ASP A 242 -11.85 -14.04 10.00
C ASP A 242 -11.05 -12.93 9.30
N ASN A 243 -11.73 -12.12 8.50
CA ASN A 243 -11.17 -10.99 7.74
C ASN A 243 -9.97 -11.34 6.82
N ALA A 244 -9.76 -12.62 6.50
CA ALA A 244 -8.78 -13.03 5.52
C ALA A 244 -9.41 -13.13 4.12
N LEU A 245 -8.61 -12.82 3.10
CA LEU A 245 -8.98 -13.12 1.71
C LEU A 245 -8.38 -14.45 1.28
N ILE A 246 -9.11 -15.20 0.45
CA ILE A 246 -8.67 -16.52 -0.05
C ILE A 246 -7.25 -16.45 -0.65
N PRO A 247 -6.92 -15.49 -1.53
CA PRO A 247 -5.58 -15.45 -2.14
C PRO A 247 -4.47 -15.24 -1.11
N VAL A 248 -4.71 -14.41 -0.08
CA VAL A 248 -3.72 -14.12 0.96
C VAL A 248 -3.52 -15.32 1.88
N ALA A 249 -4.61 -15.99 2.28
CA ALA A 249 -4.54 -17.19 3.10
C ALA A 249 -3.83 -18.34 2.36
N LEU A 250 -4.10 -18.52 1.06
CA LEU A 250 -3.44 -19.53 0.24
C LEU A 250 -1.95 -19.22 0.03
N ALA A 251 -1.59 -17.97 -0.26
CA ALA A 251 -0.21 -17.55 -0.42
C ALA A 251 0.59 -17.79 0.87
N ASN A 252 0.08 -17.35 2.02
CA ASN A 252 0.74 -17.56 3.31
C ASN A 252 0.93 -19.05 3.59
N ARG A 253 -0.08 -19.89 3.30
CA ARG A 253 0.03 -21.35 3.46
C ARG A 253 1.12 -21.96 2.55
N LEU A 254 1.23 -21.52 1.30
CA LEU A 254 2.24 -22.01 0.35
C LEU A 254 3.65 -21.52 0.70
N VAL A 255 3.78 -20.29 1.20
CA VAL A 255 5.07 -19.71 1.64
C VAL A 255 5.56 -20.40 2.90
N SER A 256 4.70 -20.65 3.90
CA SER A 256 5.06 -21.43 5.09
C SER A 256 5.55 -22.84 4.73
N LEU A 257 5.05 -23.44 3.65
CA LEU A 257 5.56 -24.73 3.14
C LEU A 257 6.92 -24.58 2.42
N SER A 258 7.21 -23.40 1.88
CA SER A 258 8.42 -23.09 1.09
C SER A 258 9.59 -22.54 1.92
N GLU A 259 9.41 -22.29 3.22
CA GLU A 259 10.48 -21.84 4.13
C GLU A 259 11.65 -22.84 4.21
N VAL A 260 11.36 -24.14 4.12
CA VAL A 260 12.37 -25.21 4.26
C VAL A 260 13.41 -25.21 3.13
N PRO A 261 13.04 -25.12 1.83
CA PRO A 261 14.03 -25.02 0.75
C PRO A 261 14.74 -23.66 0.68
N SER A 262 14.02 -22.56 0.95
CA SER A 262 14.56 -21.19 0.80
C SER A 262 15.65 -20.86 1.83
N SER A 263 15.45 -21.29 3.08
CA SER A 263 16.44 -21.14 4.16
C SER A 263 17.75 -21.86 3.85
N ARG A 264 17.70 -23.06 3.27
CA ARG A 264 18.88 -23.83 2.87
C ARG A 264 19.69 -23.17 1.75
N ILE A 265 19.03 -22.52 0.80
CA ILE A 265 19.70 -21.80 -0.31
C ILE A 265 20.41 -20.56 0.23
N LEU A 266 19.74 -19.74 1.05
CA LEU A 266 20.34 -18.57 1.67
C LEU A 266 21.50 -18.93 2.59
N GLU A 267 21.36 -20.01 3.38
CA GLU A 267 22.44 -20.53 4.22
C GLU A 267 23.65 -20.98 3.38
N SER A 268 23.41 -21.70 2.28
CA SER A 268 24.47 -22.15 1.38
C SER A 268 25.22 -20.97 0.75
N PHE A 269 24.49 -19.94 0.30
CA PHE A 269 25.05 -18.73 -0.27
C PHE A 269 25.87 -17.92 0.75
N ALA A 270 25.34 -17.73 1.97
CA ALA A 270 26.03 -17.04 3.05
C ALA A 270 27.32 -17.78 3.46
N ARG A 271 27.26 -19.11 3.62
CA ARG A 271 28.45 -19.95 3.92
C ARG A 271 29.49 -19.90 2.81
N GLY A 272 29.07 -19.82 1.54
CA GLY A 272 29.96 -19.68 0.39
C GLY A 272 30.68 -18.33 0.33
N THR A 273 30.05 -17.28 0.86
CA THR A 273 30.59 -15.90 0.85
C THR A 273 31.51 -15.63 2.04
N ILE A 274 31.22 -16.19 3.22
CA ILE A 274 32.04 -16.05 4.45
C ILE A 274 33.34 -16.87 4.39
N ARG A 275 33.42 -17.90 3.52
CA ARG A 275 34.62 -18.74 3.35
C ARG A 275 35.64 -18.20 2.33
N ARG A 276 35.48 -16.96 1.86
CA ARG A 276 36.48 -16.27 1.03
C ARG A 276 37.22 -15.21 1.82
#